data_AF-A0A8I6WCZ3-F1
#
_entry.id   AF-A0A8I6WCZ3-F1
#
_cell.length_a   1.000
_cell.length_b   1.000
_cell.length_c   1.000
_cell.angle_alpha   90.00
_cell.angle_beta   90.00
_cell.angle_gamma   90.00
#
_symmetry.space_group_name_H-M   'P 1'
#
loop_
_entity.id
_entity.type
_entity.pdbx_description
1 polymer ?
#
loop_
_entity_poly.entity_id
_entity_poly.type
_entity_poly.pdbx_seq_one_letter_code
_entity_poly.pdbx_strand_id
1 'polypeptide(L)'
;MLRMDDSEDEEKERNLGKPEGTKKGKQRVKMEGEASSLREKMEQMMKAREEFTRKTLETKILITEKKKEVKLAQVEAKREKAKRKADLEERMIKVKEVKVWKELMVEEKEHMMMSKKDMDQEQLQWWKDYKEDIVERKRIFRGASSTLRGDTPMSGGGDGGVDDSTTGDNGGA
;
A
#
# COMPACT_ATOMS: atom_id res chain seq x y z
N MET A 1 -72.89 74.82 27.69
CA MET A 1 -73.04 75.33 26.30
C MET A 1 -72.19 76.58 26.23
N LEU A 2 -71.15 76.70 25.41
CA LEU A 2 -71.05 76.44 23.98
C LEU A 2 -69.72 75.78 23.58
N ARG A 3 -69.80 74.99 22.50
CA ARG A 3 -68.70 74.42 21.71
C ARG A 3 -68.03 75.51 20.88
N MET A 4 -66.73 75.40 20.66
CA MET A 4 -66.07 75.84 19.43
C MET A 4 -65.13 74.72 19.00
N ASP A 5 -65.52 74.11 17.90
CA ASP A 5 -64.75 73.22 17.05
C ASP A 5 -64.34 74.09 15.87
N ASP A 6 -63.04 74.22 15.59
CA ASP A 6 -62.59 74.34 14.21
C ASP A 6 -61.11 73.97 14.07
N SER A 7 -60.95 72.86 13.37
CA SER A 7 -59.84 72.26 12.64
C SER A 7 -58.90 73.22 11.91
N GLU A 8 -57.78 72.66 11.42
CA GLU A 8 -56.70 73.24 10.59
C GLU A 8 -55.54 73.81 11.45
N ASP A 9 -54.35 73.26 11.44
CA ASP A 9 -53.51 73.09 10.26
C ASP A 9 -52.50 71.96 10.49
N GLU A 10 -52.32 71.19 9.43
CA GLU A 10 -51.35 70.14 9.30
C GLU A 10 -49.96 70.70 9.65
N GLU A 11 -49.34 70.28 10.76
CA GLU A 11 -47.87 70.27 10.85
C GLU A 11 -47.34 69.15 9.93
N LYS A 12 -47.64 69.31 8.64
CA LYS A 12 -46.90 68.83 7.49
C LYS A 12 -45.43 68.98 7.80
N GLU A 13 -44.77 67.83 7.97
CA GLU A 13 -43.61 67.46 7.15
C GLU A 13 -42.48 68.50 7.03
N ARG A 14 -42.32 69.40 8.01
CA ARG A 14 -41.17 70.28 8.08
C ARG A 14 -40.02 69.46 8.67
N ASN A 15 -39.35 68.69 7.80
CA ASN A 15 -37.90 68.38 7.80
C ASN A 15 -37.54 67.03 7.13
N LEU A 16 -38.28 66.56 6.12
CA LEU A 16 -37.97 65.30 5.42
C LEU A 16 -36.77 65.35 4.45
N GLY A 17 -35.92 66.38 4.47
CA GLY A 17 -34.85 66.49 3.46
C GLY A 17 -33.68 67.43 3.74
N LYS A 18 -33.50 67.93 4.97
CA LYS A 18 -32.29 68.71 5.31
C LYS A 18 -31.24 67.77 5.89
N PRO A 19 -29.98 67.74 5.37
CA PRO A 19 -28.91 67.03 6.05
C PRO A 19 -28.78 67.66 7.44
N GLU A 20 -29.05 66.86 8.47
CA GLU A 20 -29.22 67.30 9.83
C GLU A 20 -27.92 67.92 10.37
N GLY A 21 -27.80 69.25 10.22
CA GLY A 21 -26.64 70.05 10.62
C GLY A 21 -26.59 70.37 12.13
N THR A 22 -27.49 69.80 12.92
CA THR A 22 -27.48 69.91 14.40
C THR A 22 -26.40 69.00 14.99
N LYS A 23 -25.82 69.39 16.14
CA LYS A 23 -24.78 68.61 16.85
C LYS A 23 -25.16 67.12 17.03
N LYS A 24 -26.47 66.83 17.15
CA LYS A 24 -27.04 65.49 17.31
C LYS A 24 -26.91 64.61 16.05
N GLY A 25 -27.14 65.18 14.86
CA GLY A 25 -26.98 64.47 13.58
C GLY A 25 -25.53 64.06 13.32
N LYS A 26 -24.57 64.98 13.53
CA LYS A 26 -23.13 64.66 13.44
C LYS A 26 -22.70 63.57 14.42
N GLN A 27 -23.24 63.58 15.64
CA GLN A 27 -22.95 62.54 16.63
C GLN A 27 -23.51 61.17 16.22
N ARG A 28 -24.71 61.11 15.64
CA ARG A 28 -25.29 59.87 15.10
C ARG A 28 -24.43 59.26 14.00
N VAL A 29 -24.01 60.06 13.01
CA VAL A 29 -23.16 59.58 11.91
C VAL A 29 -21.83 59.04 12.44
N LYS A 30 -21.22 59.69 13.44
CA LYS A 30 -19.98 59.20 14.06
C LYS A 30 -20.19 57.86 14.78
N MET A 31 -21.26 57.75 15.57
CA MET A 31 -21.60 56.50 16.28
C MET A 31 -21.91 55.36 15.31
N GLU A 32 -22.53 55.65 14.17
CA GLU A 32 -22.87 54.66 13.14
C GLU A 32 -21.63 54.17 12.38
N GLY A 33 -20.66 55.06 12.12
CA GLY A 33 -19.35 54.70 11.59
C GLY A 33 -18.53 53.83 12.55
N GLU A 34 -18.52 54.18 13.85
CA GLU A 34 -17.87 53.38 14.89
C GLU A 34 -18.55 52.00 15.06
N ALA A 35 -19.89 51.95 15.00
CA ALA A 35 -20.65 50.70 15.07
C ALA A 35 -20.38 49.80 13.84
N SER A 36 -20.28 50.39 12.64
CA SER A 36 -19.94 49.67 11.41
C SER A 36 -18.52 49.12 11.48
N SER A 37 -17.55 49.94 11.92
CA SER A 37 -16.16 49.52 12.09
C SER A 37 -16.00 48.38 13.11
N LEU A 38 -16.75 48.42 14.22
CA LEU A 38 -16.77 47.34 15.21
C LEU A 38 -17.35 46.03 14.64
N ARG A 39 -18.44 46.12 13.85
CA ARG A 39 -19.04 44.96 13.18
C ARG A 39 -18.07 44.33 12.20
N GLU A 40 -17.40 45.13 11.37
CA GLU A 40 -16.41 44.64 10.41
C GLU A 40 -15.24 43.95 11.12
N LYS A 41 -14.73 44.52 12.21
CA LYS A 41 -13.65 43.92 13.00
C LYS A 41 -14.07 42.58 13.63
N MET A 42 -15.31 42.46 14.11
CA MET A 42 -15.84 41.20 14.63
C MET A 42 -15.95 40.15 13.51
N GLU A 43 -16.42 40.53 12.33
CA GLU A 43 -16.52 39.62 11.19
C GLU A 43 -15.15 39.12 10.73
N GLN A 44 -14.16 40.01 10.63
CA GLN A 44 -12.78 39.62 10.31
C GLN A 44 -12.20 38.66 11.35
N MET A 45 -12.44 38.91 12.65
CA MET A 45 -11.99 38.03 13.72
C MET A 45 -12.65 36.65 13.65
N MET A 46 -13.96 36.59 13.37
CA MET A 46 -14.66 35.31 13.19
C MET A 46 -14.09 34.54 12.00
N LYS A 47 -13.91 35.17 10.85
CA LYS A 47 -13.31 34.55 9.66
C LYS A 47 -11.90 34.02 9.94
N ALA A 48 -11.05 34.82 10.59
CA ALA A 48 -9.70 34.39 10.95
C ALA A 48 -9.70 33.19 11.91
N ARG A 49 -10.63 33.16 12.87
CA ARG A 49 -10.78 32.04 13.82
C ARG A 49 -11.29 30.77 13.15
N GLU A 50 -12.23 30.89 12.23
CA GLU A 50 -12.73 29.78 11.42
C GLU A 50 -11.62 29.21 10.52
N GLU A 51 -10.86 30.07 9.85
CA GLU A 51 -9.76 29.65 8.99
C GLU A 51 -8.64 28.97 9.80
N PHE A 52 -8.28 29.52 10.97
CA PHE A 52 -7.31 28.90 11.87
C PHE A 52 -7.77 27.52 12.36
N THR A 53 -9.05 27.40 12.71
CA THR A 53 -9.64 26.12 13.14
C THR A 53 -9.61 25.11 12.00
N ARG A 54 -9.97 25.54 10.77
CA ARG A 54 -9.94 24.70 9.57
C ARG A 54 -8.53 24.18 9.28
N LYS A 55 -7.52 25.07 9.22
CA LYS A 55 -6.11 24.69 9.01
C LYS A 55 -5.60 23.74 10.08
N THR A 56 -6.01 23.94 11.33
CA THR A 56 -5.65 23.04 12.44
C THR A 56 -6.22 21.64 12.24
N LEU A 57 -7.48 21.52 11.82
CA LEU A 57 -8.12 20.23 11.54
C LEU A 57 -7.51 19.53 10.32
N GLU A 58 -7.28 20.27 9.23
CA GLU A 58 -6.59 19.76 8.02
C GLU A 58 -5.20 19.20 8.39
N THR A 59 -4.43 19.92 9.19
CA THR A 59 -3.10 19.48 9.66
C THR A 59 -3.21 18.22 10.51
N LYS A 60 -4.19 18.14 11.42
CA LYS A 60 -4.42 16.93 12.23
C LYS A 60 -4.73 15.72 11.36
N ILE A 61 -5.59 15.87 10.34
CA ILE A 61 -5.93 14.81 9.40
C ILE A 61 -4.67 14.33 8.68
N LEU A 62 -3.89 15.26 8.11
CA LEU A 62 -2.66 14.95 7.39
C LEU A 62 -1.63 14.22 8.27
N ILE A 63 -1.46 14.64 9.52
CA ILE A 63 -0.58 13.93 10.48
C ILE A 63 -1.06 12.50 10.70
N THR A 64 -2.36 12.29 10.88
CA THR A 64 -2.90 10.94 11.10
C THR A 64 -2.76 10.03 9.89
N GLU A 65 -2.98 10.56 8.68
CA GLU A 65 -2.78 9.84 7.42
C GLU A 65 -1.32 9.46 7.22
N LYS A 66 -0.39 10.42 7.37
CA LYS A 66 1.05 10.15 7.29
C LYS A 66 1.49 9.10 8.31
N LYS A 67 0.93 9.12 9.52
CA LYS A 67 1.22 8.11 10.54
C LYS A 67 0.72 6.72 10.14
N LYS A 68 -0.40 6.61 9.42
CA LYS A 68 -0.90 5.33 8.87
C LYS A 68 -0.01 4.85 7.72
N GLU A 69 0.34 5.74 6.78
CA GLU A 69 1.25 5.43 5.67
C GLU A 69 2.59 4.89 6.16
N VAL A 70 3.22 5.55 7.14
CA VAL A 70 4.50 5.10 7.72
C VAL A 70 4.39 3.71 8.34
N LYS A 71 3.29 3.42 9.04
CA LYS A 71 3.05 2.08 9.63
C LYS A 71 2.90 1.02 8.54
N LEU A 72 2.15 1.31 7.48
CA LEU A 72 1.96 0.40 6.36
C LEU A 72 3.31 0.14 5.65
N ALA A 73 4.06 1.19 5.34
CA ALA A 73 5.39 1.08 4.72
C ALA A 73 6.35 0.27 5.59
N GLN A 74 6.31 0.43 6.92
CA GLN A 74 7.14 -0.35 7.83
C GLN A 74 6.78 -1.84 7.83
N VAL A 75 5.50 -2.18 7.76
CA VAL A 75 5.02 -3.57 7.66
C VAL A 75 5.43 -4.17 6.31
N GLU A 76 5.26 -3.42 5.23
CA GLU A 76 5.64 -3.86 3.89
C GLU A 76 7.15 -4.07 3.75
N ALA A 77 7.97 -3.15 4.26
CA ALA A 77 9.42 -3.29 4.27
C ALA A 77 9.89 -4.54 5.05
N LYS A 78 9.23 -4.86 6.18
CA LYS A 78 9.50 -6.10 6.93
C LYS A 78 9.13 -7.34 6.12
N ARG A 79 7.98 -7.33 5.44
CA ARG A 79 7.52 -8.43 4.58
C ARG A 79 8.46 -8.65 3.40
N GLU A 80 8.86 -7.57 2.74
CA GLU A 80 9.77 -7.60 1.60
C GLU A 80 11.16 -8.10 2.01
N LYS A 81 11.69 -7.66 3.16
CA LYS A 81 12.95 -8.17 3.72
C LYS A 81 12.87 -9.66 4.05
N ALA A 82 11.75 -10.12 4.60
CA ALA A 82 11.51 -11.54 4.88
C ALA A 82 11.48 -12.37 3.58
N LYS A 83 10.78 -11.88 2.55
CA LYS A 83 10.74 -12.51 1.23
C LYS A 83 12.13 -12.62 0.61
N ARG A 84 12.88 -11.52 0.55
CA ARG A 84 14.27 -11.53 0.03
C ARG A 84 15.18 -12.50 0.79
N LYS A 85 15.01 -12.61 2.10
CA LYS A 85 15.80 -13.55 2.91
C LYS A 85 15.45 -15.01 2.54
N ALA A 86 14.16 -15.33 2.43
CA ALA A 86 13.70 -16.65 2.03
C ALA A 86 14.20 -17.01 0.61
N ASP A 87 14.10 -16.08 -0.34
CA ASP A 87 14.56 -16.29 -1.72
C ASP A 87 16.08 -16.56 -1.78
N LEU A 88 16.88 -15.87 -0.96
CA LEU A 88 18.32 -16.11 -0.86
C LEU A 88 18.64 -17.47 -0.23
N GLU A 89 17.93 -17.85 0.82
CA GLU A 89 18.09 -19.15 1.47
C GLU A 89 17.72 -20.29 0.52
N GLU A 90 16.63 -20.16 -0.22
CA GLU A 90 16.24 -21.11 -1.26
C GLU A 90 17.35 -21.22 -2.32
N ARG A 91 17.83 -20.11 -2.88
CA ARG A 91 18.93 -20.11 -3.86
C ARG A 91 20.20 -20.79 -3.32
N MET A 92 20.55 -20.55 -2.05
CA MET A 92 21.69 -21.20 -1.41
C MET A 92 21.50 -22.71 -1.27
N ILE A 93 20.28 -23.16 -0.95
CA ILE A 93 19.93 -24.59 -0.92
C ILE A 93 20.07 -25.17 -2.33
N LYS A 94 19.54 -24.53 -3.37
CA LYS A 94 19.68 -24.99 -4.77
C LYS A 94 21.14 -25.15 -5.19
N VAL A 95 21.97 -24.16 -4.88
CA VAL A 95 23.42 -24.22 -5.20
C VAL A 95 24.10 -25.38 -4.49
N LYS A 96 23.80 -25.59 -3.20
CA LYS A 96 24.32 -26.74 -2.45
C LYS A 96 23.82 -28.06 -3.02
N GLU A 97 22.54 -28.13 -3.39
CA GLU A 97 21.95 -29.33 -3.98
C GLU A 97 22.65 -29.69 -5.29
N VAL A 98 22.82 -28.72 -6.20
CA VAL A 98 23.53 -28.94 -7.48
C VAL A 98 24.97 -29.36 -7.25
N LYS A 99 25.66 -28.78 -6.26
CA LYS A 99 27.04 -29.16 -5.93
C LYS A 99 27.13 -30.61 -5.45
N VAL A 100 26.29 -31.01 -4.49
CA VAL A 100 26.24 -32.39 -3.97
C VAL A 100 25.88 -33.37 -5.09
N TRP A 101 24.93 -33.02 -5.94
CA TRP A 101 24.57 -33.85 -7.09
C TRP A 101 25.75 -34.06 -8.05
N LYS A 102 26.48 -32.98 -8.37
CA LYS A 102 27.65 -33.05 -9.23
C LYS A 102 28.75 -33.90 -8.63
N GLU A 103 29.01 -33.79 -7.33
CA GLU A 103 29.97 -34.63 -6.61
C GLU A 103 29.59 -36.11 -6.67
N LEU A 104 28.31 -36.45 -6.44
CA LEU A 104 27.82 -37.83 -6.59
C LEU A 104 27.97 -38.38 -8.03
N MET A 105 27.80 -37.55 -9.05
CA MET A 105 28.01 -37.97 -10.44
C MET A 105 29.49 -38.22 -10.76
N VAL A 106 30.40 -37.45 -10.15
CA VAL A 106 31.84 -37.66 -10.30
C VAL A 106 32.28 -38.92 -9.56
N GLU A 107 31.84 -39.10 -8.32
CA GLU A 107 32.10 -40.29 -7.49
C GLU A 107 31.65 -41.58 -8.21
N GLU A 108 30.44 -41.58 -8.80
CA GLU A 108 29.95 -42.70 -9.61
C GLU A 108 30.84 -42.98 -10.83
N LYS A 109 31.25 -41.92 -11.55
CA LYS A 109 32.09 -42.06 -12.73
C LYS A 109 33.45 -42.64 -12.36
N GLU A 110 34.08 -42.16 -11.30
CA GLU A 110 35.36 -42.67 -10.79
C GLU A 110 35.25 -44.14 -10.41
N HIS A 111 34.20 -44.50 -9.67
CA HIS A 111 33.96 -45.88 -9.27
C HIS A 111 33.72 -46.83 -10.47
N MET A 112 33.06 -46.35 -11.53
CA MET A 112 32.86 -47.12 -12.77
C MET A 112 34.14 -47.26 -13.62
N MET A 113 35.09 -46.32 -13.51
CA MET A 113 36.36 -46.37 -14.25
C MET A 113 37.40 -47.30 -13.61
N MET A 114 37.15 -47.83 -12.41
CA MET A 114 38.05 -48.80 -11.78
C MET A 114 38.08 -50.14 -12.54
N SER A 115 39.29 -50.62 -12.83
CA SER A 115 39.49 -51.92 -13.51
C SER A 115 39.13 -53.07 -12.57
N LYS A 116 38.21 -53.93 -13.02
CA LYS A 116 37.76 -55.12 -12.28
C LYS A 116 38.63 -56.36 -12.52
N LYS A 117 39.58 -56.28 -13.45
CA LYS A 117 40.32 -57.46 -13.95
C LYS A 117 41.20 -58.11 -12.89
N ASP A 118 41.69 -57.29 -11.96
CA ASP A 118 42.61 -57.71 -10.90
C ASP A 118 41.95 -57.67 -9.51
N MET A 119 40.61 -57.52 -9.45
CA MET A 119 39.88 -57.50 -8.18
C MET A 119 39.62 -58.92 -7.68
N ASP A 120 39.89 -59.16 -6.40
CA ASP A 120 39.48 -60.39 -5.72
C ASP A 120 37.96 -60.42 -5.43
N GLN A 121 37.48 -61.52 -4.85
CA GLN A 121 36.06 -61.74 -4.64
C GLN A 121 35.45 -60.78 -3.59
N GLU A 122 36.22 -60.37 -2.60
CA GLU A 122 35.79 -59.38 -1.58
C GLU A 122 35.74 -57.98 -2.18
N GLN A 123 36.75 -57.62 -2.98
CA GLN A 123 36.82 -56.36 -3.71
C GLN A 123 35.70 -56.23 -4.75
N LEU A 124 35.35 -57.32 -5.44
CA LEU A 124 34.22 -57.36 -6.37
C LEU A 124 32.88 -57.19 -5.64
N GLN A 125 32.73 -57.74 -4.44
CA GLN A 125 31.53 -57.57 -3.64
C GLN A 125 31.42 -56.14 -3.14
N TRP A 126 32.50 -55.58 -2.58
CA TRP A 126 32.56 -54.17 -2.18
C TRP A 126 32.24 -53.23 -3.34
N TRP A 127 32.76 -53.51 -4.55
CA TRP A 127 32.45 -52.72 -5.74
C TRP A 127 30.95 -52.75 -6.08
N LYS A 128 30.28 -53.90 -5.94
CA LYS A 128 28.83 -53.99 -6.18
C LYS A 128 28.04 -53.23 -5.12
N ASP A 129 28.39 -53.43 -3.85
CA ASP A 129 27.70 -52.82 -2.72
C ASP A 129 27.85 -51.29 -2.76
N TYR A 130 29.04 -50.79 -3.07
CA TYR A 130 29.30 -49.36 -3.20
C TYR A 130 28.56 -48.73 -4.40
N LYS A 131 28.42 -49.47 -5.52
CA LYS A 131 27.59 -49.03 -6.64
C LYS A 131 26.12 -48.90 -6.23
N GLU A 132 25.61 -49.87 -5.47
CA GLU A 132 24.23 -49.84 -4.96
C GLU A 132 24.02 -48.69 -3.97
N ASP A 133 24.99 -48.45 -3.08
CA ASP A 133 25.01 -47.29 -2.16
C ASP A 133 24.96 -45.95 -2.91
N ILE A 134 25.75 -45.78 -3.98
CA ILE A 134 25.69 -44.56 -4.81
C ILE A 134 24.28 -44.37 -5.41
N VAL A 135 23.66 -45.45 -5.89
CA VAL A 135 22.30 -45.39 -6.46
C VAL A 135 21.27 -45.01 -5.39
N GLU A 136 21.40 -45.56 -4.18
CA GLU A 136 20.53 -45.25 -3.06
C GLU A 136 20.71 -43.79 -2.60
N ARG A 137 21.94 -43.33 -2.42
CA ARG A 137 22.25 -41.92 -2.09
C ARG A 137 21.66 -40.96 -3.12
N LYS A 138 21.76 -41.27 -4.41
CA LYS A 138 21.12 -40.49 -5.48
C LYS A 138 19.59 -40.51 -5.40
N ARG A 139 18.98 -41.65 -5.06
CA ARG A 139 17.53 -41.78 -4.90
C ARG A 139 17.03 -40.92 -3.72
N ILE A 140 17.66 -41.05 -2.56
CA ILE A 140 17.34 -40.27 -1.36
C ILE A 140 17.53 -38.78 -1.64
N PHE A 141 18.66 -38.42 -2.26
CA PHE A 141 18.98 -37.04 -2.58
C PHE A 141 17.95 -36.41 -3.52
N ARG A 142 17.51 -37.10 -4.58
CA ARG A 142 16.42 -36.61 -5.45
C ARG A 142 15.08 -36.55 -4.74
N GLY A 143 14.80 -37.50 -3.84
CA GLY A 143 13.55 -37.53 -3.07
C GLY A 143 13.43 -36.38 -2.07
N ALA A 144 14.56 -35.96 -1.48
CA ALA A 144 14.69 -34.87 -0.53
C ALA A 144 14.98 -33.51 -1.17
N SER A 145 15.55 -33.48 -2.38
CA SER A 145 15.86 -32.25 -3.10
C SER A 145 14.57 -31.56 -3.53
N SER A 146 14.50 -30.28 -3.20
CA SER A 146 13.38 -29.41 -3.56
C SER A 146 13.34 -29.05 -5.05
N THR A 147 14.48 -29.09 -5.73
CA THR A 147 14.61 -28.70 -7.15
C THR A 147 14.64 -29.86 -8.12
N LEU A 148 15.28 -30.97 -7.75
CA LEU A 148 15.42 -32.13 -8.65
C LEU A 148 14.16 -32.98 -8.75
N ARG A 149 13.16 -32.72 -7.89
CA ARG A 149 11.84 -33.35 -7.94
C ARG A 149 11.02 -32.89 -9.16
N GLY A 150 11.32 -31.73 -9.74
CA GLY A 150 10.60 -31.16 -10.90
C GLY A 150 11.39 -31.15 -12.22
N ASP A 151 12.73 -31.14 -12.18
CA ASP A 151 13.57 -30.90 -13.35
C ASP A 151 14.13 -32.19 -14.00
N THR A 152 13.44 -33.32 -13.88
CA THR A 152 13.74 -34.45 -14.76
C THR A 152 12.88 -34.30 -16.02
N PRO A 153 13.46 -34.03 -17.21
CA PRO A 153 12.72 -34.20 -18.45
C PRO A 153 12.50 -35.71 -18.63
N MET A 154 11.47 -36.26 -18.00
CA MET A 154 10.91 -37.54 -18.39
C MET A 154 10.23 -37.30 -19.74
N SER A 155 11.03 -37.41 -20.80
CA SER A 155 10.57 -37.62 -22.16
C SER A 155 9.74 -38.91 -22.18
N GLY A 156 8.42 -38.75 -22.21
CA GLY A 156 7.46 -39.86 -22.29
C GLY A 156 6.08 -39.28 -22.60
N GLY A 157 5.64 -39.43 -23.85
CA GLY A 157 4.52 -38.71 -24.44
C GLY A 157 3.15 -39.05 -23.84
N GLY A 158 2.20 -38.17 -24.08
CA GLY A 158 0.82 -38.30 -23.66
C GLY A 158 0.01 -37.10 -24.09
N ASP A 159 -0.50 -37.21 -25.30
CA ASP A 159 -1.32 -36.26 -26.06
C ASP A 159 -2.67 -35.96 -25.39
N GLY A 160 -3.28 -34.83 -25.80
CA GLY A 160 -4.65 -34.46 -25.48
C GLY A 160 -4.75 -33.41 -24.36
N GLY A 161 -5.24 -32.21 -24.58
CA GLY A 161 -6.04 -31.70 -25.68
C GLY A 161 -6.54 -30.35 -25.19
N VAL A 162 -6.37 -29.36 -26.06
CA VAL A 162 -6.99 -28.04 -25.93
C VAL A 162 -8.50 -28.21 -25.80
N ASP A 163 -9.10 -27.58 -24.79
CA ASP A 163 -10.42 -26.99 -24.92
C ASP A 163 -10.39 -25.61 -24.26
N ASP A 164 -10.38 -24.64 -25.15
CA ASP A 164 -10.68 -23.23 -24.96
C ASP A 164 -12.07 -23.07 -24.34
N SER A 165 -12.18 -22.22 -23.33
CA SER A 165 -13.41 -21.49 -23.02
C SER A 165 -13.07 -20.29 -22.14
N THR A 166 -12.40 -19.31 -22.74
CA THR A 166 -12.55 -17.91 -22.31
C THR A 166 -13.48 -17.21 -23.28
N THR A 167 -14.75 -17.00 -22.89
CA THR A 167 -15.47 -15.79 -23.30
C THR A 167 -16.52 -15.44 -22.26
N GLY A 168 -16.33 -14.28 -21.63
CA GLY A 168 -17.34 -13.64 -20.79
C GLY A 168 -18.38 -12.88 -21.62
N ASP A 169 -19.55 -12.74 -21.02
CA ASP A 169 -20.31 -11.49 -20.85
C ASP A 169 -20.50 -10.53 -22.05
N ASN A 170 -21.70 -10.54 -22.67
CA ASN A 170 -22.67 -9.40 -22.64
C ASN A 170 -23.76 -9.48 -23.72
N GLY A 171 -25.00 -9.15 -23.32
CA GLY A 171 -25.82 -8.13 -24.00
C GLY A 171 -26.80 -8.53 -25.11
N GLY A 172 -28.11 -8.47 -24.78
CA GLY A 172 -29.09 -7.70 -25.57
C GLY A 172 -29.97 -8.43 -26.60
N ALA A 173 -31.24 -8.68 -26.23
CA ALA A 173 -32.47 -8.30 -26.96
C ALA A 173 -33.69 -8.61 -26.10
#